data_AF-A0A453C9D1-F1
#
_entry.id   AF-A0A453C9D1-F1
#
_cell.length_a   1.000
_cell.length_b   1.000
_cell.length_c   1.000
_cell.angle_alpha   90.00
_cell.angle_beta   90.00
_cell.angle_gamma   90.00
#
_symmetry.space_group_name_H-M   'P 1'
#
loop_
_entity.id
_entity.type
_entity.pdbx_description
1 polymer ?
#
loop_
_entity_poly.entity_id
_entity_poly.type
_entity_poly.pdbx_seq_one_letter_code
_entity_poly.pdbx_strand_id
1 'polypeptide(L)'
;MKDGSYVFEVPRVANDMRITMNEVFDRLQKLKFSGELSYELKDPAYCYMILKRPDDLNALSANLTKWLSEVENSKIRKLDAMFALAYYAVKGCKKTDGCSGSEHTPCIQKRIIDYFSKKEGTPDDDYCTPLRKSRFGCSLLTKLTRAFASCAVPC
;
A
#
# COMPACT_ATOMS: atom_id res chain seq x y z
N MET A 1 37.97 -31.12 3.87
CA MET A 1 36.98 -30.24 3.24
C MET A 1 36.87 -29.01 4.13
N LYS A 2 37.19 -27.82 3.64
CA LYS A 2 37.14 -26.59 4.46
C LYS A 2 35.68 -26.20 4.67
N ASP A 3 35.33 -25.70 5.86
CA ASP A 3 33.99 -25.30 6.31
C ASP A 3 33.39 -24.18 5.43
N GLY A 4 32.98 -24.54 4.22
CA GLY A 4 32.68 -23.61 3.14
C GLY A 4 31.22 -23.18 3.18
N SER A 5 31.00 -21.91 3.49
CA SER A 5 29.74 -21.25 3.12
C SER A 5 29.67 -21.15 1.59
N TYR A 6 28.54 -21.57 1.02
CA TYR A 6 28.30 -21.48 -0.42
C TYR A 6 27.34 -20.32 -0.70
N VAL A 7 27.72 -19.47 -1.65
CA VAL A 7 26.86 -18.41 -2.19
C VAL A 7 26.36 -18.88 -3.55
N PHE A 8 25.04 -18.88 -3.72
CA PHE A 8 24.41 -19.21 -4.99
C PHE A 8 23.44 -18.10 -5.38
N GLU A 9 23.43 -17.79 -6.67
CA GLU A 9 22.43 -16.91 -7.26
C GLU A 9 21.15 -17.70 -7.53
N VAL A 10 20.13 -17.51 -6.70
CA VAL A 10 18.83 -18.20 -6.84
C VAL A 10 18.26 -18.10 -8.27
N PRO A 11 18.31 -16.94 -8.97
CA PRO A 11 17.82 -16.86 -10.35
C PRO A 11 18.61 -17.77 -11.31
N ARG A 12 19.93 -17.86 -11.15
CA ARG A 12 20.77 -18.72 -11.98
C ARG A 12 20.45 -20.20 -11.75
N VAL A 13 20.33 -20.61 -10.49
CA VAL A 13 19.92 -21.98 -10.13
C VAL A 13 18.56 -22.32 -10.72
N ALA A 14 17.58 -21.43 -10.62
CA ALA A 14 16.25 -21.62 -11.20
C ALA A 14 16.32 -21.83 -12.72
N ASN A 15 17.10 -21.00 -13.42
CA ASN A 15 17.30 -21.10 -14.87
C ASN A 15 18.00 -22.40 -15.28
N ASP A 16 19.10 -22.76 -14.61
CA ASP A 16 19.86 -23.98 -14.90
C ASP A 16 19.02 -25.24 -14.66
N MET A 17 18.18 -25.22 -13.62
CA MET A 17 17.26 -26.31 -13.28
C MET A 17 15.94 -26.28 -14.07
N ARG A 18 15.68 -25.23 -14.87
CA ARG A 18 14.40 -25.00 -15.58
C ARG A 18 13.17 -25.06 -14.66
N ILE A 19 13.29 -24.54 -13.44
CA ILE A 19 12.20 -24.40 -12.47
C ILE A 19 12.00 -22.93 -12.11
N THR A 20 10.90 -22.62 -11.44
CA THR A 20 10.63 -21.26 -10.95
C THR A 20 11.47 -20.92 -9.72
N MET A 21 11.76 -19.64 -9.50
CA MET A 21 12.45 -19.19 -8.28
C MET A 21 11.67 -19.60 -7.01
N ASN A 22 10.34 -19.61 -7.06
CA ASN A 22 9.50 -20.04 -5.94
C ASN A 22 9.72 -21.53 -5.60
N GLU A 23 9.89 -22.38 -6.60
CA GLU A 23 10.20 -23.80 -6.38
C GLU A 23 11.61 -24.00 -5.78
N VAL A 24 12.59 -23.17 -6.17
CA VAL A 24 13.91 -23.18 -5.52
C VAL A 24 13.76 -22.81 -4.04
N PHE A 25 13.02 -21.73 -3.73
CA PHE A 25 12.80 -21.31 -2.35
C PHE A 25 12.03 -22.36 -1.52
N ASP A 26 11.01 -23.00 -2.08
CA ASP A 26 10.26 -24.07 -1.41
C ASP A 26 11.18 -25.25 -1.03
N ARG A 27 12.06 -25.66 -1.95
CA ARG A 27 13.05 -26.71 -1.68
C ARG A 27 14.04 -26.30 -0.60
N LEU A 28 14.56 -25.07 -0.65
CA LEU A 28 15.48 -24.55 0.37
C LEU A 28 14.80 -24.43 1.75
N GLN A 29 13.52 -24.07 1.78
CA GLN A 29 12.75 -24.05 3.02
C GLN A 29 12.58 -25.46 3.61
N LYS A 30 12.26 -26.47 2.79
CA LYS A 30 12.16 -27.86 3.24
C LYS A 30 13.48 -28.36 3.85
N LEU A 31 14.61 -28.10 3.21
CA LEU A 31 15.94 -28.45 3.72
C LEU A 31 16.30 -27.70 5.01
N LYS A 32 15.81 -26.46 5.14
CA LYS A 32 15.97 -25.70 6.39
C LYS A 32 15.14 -26.31 7.53
N PHE A 33 13.90 -26.71 7.25
CA PHE A 33 13.03 -27.34 8.25
C PHE A 33 13.47 -28.75 8.63
N SER A 34 14.14 -29.49 7.73
CA SER A 34 14.76 -30.78 8.05
C SER A 34 16.08 -30.64 8.82
N GLY A 35 16.63 -29.43 8.95
CA GLY A 35 17.89 -29.17 9.63
C GLY A 35 19.13 -29.47 8.78
N GLU A 36 18.97 -29.78 7.50
CA GLU A 36 20.07 -30.12 6.58
C GLU A 36 20.80 -28.87 6.06
N LEU A 37 20.16 -27.70 6.13
CA LEU A 37 20.69 -26.44 5.63
C LEU A 37 20.35 -25.27 6.55
N SER A 38 21.30 -24.36 6.73
CA SER A 38 21.03 -22.99 7.15
C SER A 38 21.49 -22.04 6.06
N TYR A 39 20.68 -21.02 5.75
CA TYR A 39 21.03 -20.00 4.76
C TYR A 39 20.60 -18.60 5.22
N GLU A 40 21.34 -17.61 4.75
CA GLU A 40 21.10 -16.19 4.96
C GLU A 40 20.95 -15.50 3.60
N LEU A 41 19.91 -14.68 3.44
CA LEU A 41 19.70 -13.90 2.22
C LEU A 41 20.44 -12.57 2.35
N LYS A 42 21.61 -12.46 1.71
CA LYS A 42 22.47 -11.26 1.81
C LYS A 42 22.16 -10.16 0.81
N ASP A 43 21.67 -10.50 -0.38
CA ASP A 43 21.37 -9.54 -1.45
C ASP A 43 20.05 -9.86 -2.17
N PRO A 44 18.93 -9.27 -1.72
CA PRO A 44 17.65 -9.39 -2.42
C PRO A 44 17.61 -8.46 -3.65
N ALA A 45 18.42 -8.74 -4.65
CA ALA A 45 18.34 -8.06 -5.95
C ALA A 45 17.41 -8.82 -6.91
N TYR A 46 16.37 -8.16 -7.40
CA TYR A 46 15.52 -8.68 -8.47
C TYR A 46 16.14 -8.35 -9.83
N CYS A 47 16.75 -9.36 -10.47
CA CYS A 47 17.28 -9.23 -11.83
C CYS A 47 16.16 -9.50 -12.85
N TYR A 48 15.60 -8.44 -13.43
CA TYR A 48 14.65 -8.57 -14.54
C TYR A 48 15.40 -8.51 -15.88
N MET A 49 15.17 -9.50 -16.73
CA MET A 49 15.57 -9.44 -18.14
C MET A 49 14.40 -8.91 -18.97
N ILE A 50 14.66 -7.85 -19.74
CA ILE A 50 13.69 -7.32 -20.71
C ILE A 50 13.65 -8.26 -21.91
N LEU A 51 12.65 -9.15 -21.96
CA LEU A 51 12.50 -10.13 -23.05
C LEU A 51 12.05 -9.49 -24.37
N LYS A 52 11.34 -8.37 -24.30
CA LYS A 52 10.87 -7.60 -25.45
C LYS A 52 11.11 -6.13 -25.17
N ARG A 53 11.90 -5.49 -26.03
CA ARG A 53 12.16 -4.05 -25.93
C ARG A 53 10.86 -3.31 -26.29
N PRO A 54 10.43 -2.30 -25.50
CA PRO A 54 9.33 -1.43 -25.88
C PRO A 54 9.69 -0.67 -27.17
N ASP A 55 8.73 -0.55 -28.09
CA ASP A 55 8.94 0.15 -29.36
C ASP A 55 9.19 1.65 -29.17
N ASP A 56 8.57 2.25 -28.14
CA ASP A 56 8.76 3.66 -27.78
C ASP A 56 9.07 3.81 -26.27
N LEU A 57 10.35 4.06 -25.98
CA LEU A 57 10.82 4.31 -24.62
C LEU A 57 10.35 5.66 -24.06
N ASN A 58 10.09 6.66 -24.92
CA ASN A 58 9.62 7.98 -24.51
C ASN A 58 8.14 7.94 -24.11
N ALA A 59 7.31 7.21 -24.85
CA ALA A 59 5.92 6.98 -24.45
C ALA A 59 5.84 6.19 -23.13
N LEU A 60 6.71 5.18 -22.95
CA LEU A 60 6.77 4.42 -21.70
C LEU A 60 7.17 5.32 -20.52
N SER A 61 8.22 6.14 -20.67
CA SER A 61 8.67 7.03 -19.60
C SER A 61 7.60 8.08 -19.27
N ALA A 62 6.96 8.69 -20.27
CA ALA A 62 5.88 9.65 -20.06
C ALA A 62 4.69 9.03 -19.30
N ASN A 63 4.30 7.81 -19.64
CA ASN A 63 3.23 7.10 -18.94
C ASN A 63 3.60 6.76 -17.50
N LEU A 64 4.83 6.31 -17.25
CA LEU A 64 5.33 6.05 -15.89
C LEU A 64 5.37 7.32 -15.06
N THR A 65 5.87 8.43 -15.62
CA THR A 65 5.89 9.73 -14.95
C THR A 65 4.48 10.19 -14.60
N LYS A 66 3.54 10.10 -15.55
CA LYS A 66 2.12 10.45 -15.32
C LYS A 66 1.54 9.64 -14.15
N TRP A 67 1.74 8.33 -14.15
CA TRP A 67 1.25 7.46 -13.08
C TRP A 67 1.88 7.81 -11.72
N LEU A 68 3.19 8.07 -11.68
CA LEU A 68 3.87 8.48 -10.45
C LEU A 68 3.33 9.82 -9.93
N SER A 69 3.05 10.78 -10.81
CA SER A 69 2.42 12.05 -10.44
C SER A 69 1.00 11.86 -9.92
N GLU A 70 0.21 10.95 -10.48
CA GLU A 70 -1.13 10.62 -9.96
C GLU A 70 -1.05 10.02 -8.54
N VAL A 71 -0.08 9.13 -8.31
CA VAL A 71 0.18 8.55 -6.99
C VAL A 71 0.58 9.62 -5.98
N GLU A 72 1.45 10.54 -6.37
CA GLU A 72 1.87 11.67 -5.53
C GLU A 72 0.70 12.60 -5.21
N ASN A 73 -0.07 13.00 -6.21
CA ASN A 73 -1.24 13.85 -6.04
C ASN A 73 -2.31 13.20 -5.14
N SER A 74 -2.51 11.88 -5.25
CA SER A 74 -3.40 11.14 -4.34
C SER A 74 -2.95 11.25 -2.89
N LYS A 75 -1.63 11.23 -2.61
CA LYS A 75 -1.08 11.38 -1.26
C LYS A 75 -1.29 12.80 -0.74
N ILE A 76 -1.03 13.81 -1.57
CA ILE A 76 -1.23 15.23 -1.21
C ILE A 76 -2.70 15.46 -0.85
N ARG A 77 -3.65 15.04 -1.70
CA ARG A 77 -5.09 15.19 -1.45
C ARG A 77 -5.55 14.53 -0.14
N LYS A 78 -4.98 13.38 0.23
CA LYS A 78 -5.26 12.70 1.50
C LYS A 78 -4.77 13.51 2.70
N LEU A 79 -3.55 14.08 2.60
CA LEU A 79 -3.00 14.94 3.63
C LEU A 79 -3.79 16.24 3.76
N ASP A 80 -4.19 16.86 2.65
CA ASP A 80 -5.02 18.07 2.63
C ASP A 80 -6.38 17.80 3.30
N ALA A 81 -7.00 16.65 3.01
CA ALA A 81 -8.25 16.25 3.65
C ALA A 81 -8.10 16.06 5.17
N MET A 82 -7.01 15.42 5.62
CA MET A 82 -6.70 15.29 7.05
C MET A 82 -6.46 16.63 7.71
N PHE A 83 -5.68 17.52 7.07
CA PHE A 83 -5.39 18.85 7.59
C PHE A 83 -6.67 19.69 7.68
N ALA A 84 -7.50 19.70 6.64
CA ALA A 84 -8.77 20.40 6.63
C ALA A 84 -9.72 19.92 7.75
N LEU A 85 -9.73 18.61 8.03
CA LEU A 85 -10.50 18.03 9.13
C LEU A 85 -9.98 18.50 10.49
N ALA A 86 -8.66 18.45 10.71
CA ALA A 86 -8.04 18.90 11.95
C ALA A 86 -8.26 20.42 12.18
N TYR A 87 -8.05 21.22 11.13
CA TYR A 87 -8.31 22.66 11.16
C TYR A 87 -9.78 22.96 11.50
N TYR A 88 -10.71 22.24 10.87
CA TYR A 88 -12.13 22.37 11.17
C TYR A 88 -12.45 22.04 12.63
N ALA A 89 -11.89 20.97 13.20
CA ALA A 89 -12.11 20.63 14.60
C ALA A 89 -11.67 21.76 15.54
N VAL A 90 -10.52 22.38 15.28
CA VAL A 90 -9.95 23.44 16.15
C VAL A 90 -10.62 24.80 15.95
N LYS A 91 -10.94 25.18 14.71
CA LYS A 91 -11.36 26.56 14.38
C LYS A 91 -12.74 26.66 13.72
N GLY A 92 -13.17 25.64 12.98
CA GLY A 92 -14.39 25.68 12.16
C GLY A 92 -15.65 25.10 12.82
N CYS A 93 -15.51 24.32 13.89
CA CYS A 93 -16.62 23.67 14.56
C CYS A 93 -17.41 24.69 15.40
N LYS A 94 -18.65 24.98 14.99
CA LYS A 94 -19.59 25.86 15.72
C LYS A 94 -20.24 25.21 16.96
N LYS A 95 -19.89 23.95 17.25
CA LYS A 95 -20.44 23.14 18.35
C LYS A 95 -21.96 22.94 18.33
N THR A 96 -22.60 23.04 17.17
CA THR A 96 -24.06 22.95 17.02
C THR A 96 -24.59 21.52 16.79
N ASP A 97 -23.72 20.57 16.43
CA ASP A 97 -24.10 19.20 16.02
C ASP A 97 -23.75 18.16 17.09
N GLY A 98 -24.16 18.40 18.35
CA GLY A 98 -23.89 17.48 19.46
C GLY A 98 -22.44 17.49 19.98
N CYS A 99 -21.66 18.50 19.61
CA CYS A 99 -20.31 18.72 20.16
C CYS A 99 -20.41 19.58 21.43
N SER A 100 -19.71 19.20 22.49
CA SER A 100 -19.70 19.92 23.77
C SER A 100 -18.26 20.18 24.22
N GLY A 101 -17.96 21.34 24.82
CA GLY A 101 -16.61 21.59 25.36
C GLY A 101 -15.47 21.36 24.34
N SER A 102 -14.57 20.43 24.63
CA SER A 102 -13.47 19.95 23.77
C SER A 102 -13.82 18.72 22.92
N GLU A 103 -15.04 18.20 23.02
CA GLU A 103 -15.51 17.00 22.32
C GLU A 103 -16.00 17.34 20.92
N HIS A 104 -15.19 16.98 19.92
CA HIS A 104 -15.52 17.18 18.50
C HIS A 104 -15.91 15.88 17.78
N THR A 105 -16.04 14.77 18.50
CA THR A 105 -16.25 13.42 17.94
C THR A 105 -17.41 13.35 16.93
N PRO A 106 -18.62 13.88 17.20
CA PRO A 106 -19.75 13.74 16.28
C PRO A 106 -19.56 14.50 14.95
N CYS A 107 -19.02 15.72 14.99
CA CYS A 107 -18.82 16.51 13.77
C CYS A 107 -17.62 16.01 12.93
N ILE A 108 -16.59 15.47 13.58
CA ILE A 108 -15.46 14.82 12.91
C ILE A 108 -15.94 13.54 12.22
N GLN A 109 -16.70 12.69 12.92
CA GLN A 109 -17.26 11.45 12.35
C GLN A 109 -18.11 11.71 11.12
N LYS A 110 -18.99 12.72 11.15
CA LYS A 110 -19.80 13.13 10.00
C LYS A 110 -18.93 13.45 8.77
N ARG A 111 -17.89 14.27 8.95
CA ARG A 111 -16.96 14.62 7.86
C ARG A 111 -16.14 13.45 7.35
N ILE A 112 -15.75 12.52 8.23
CA ILE A 112 -15.08 11.27 7.84
C ILE A 112 -16.01 10.44 6.96
N ILE A 113 -17.28 10.26 7.37
CA ILE A 113 -18.28 9.55 6.58
C ILE A 113 -18.46 10.23 5.22
N ASP A 114 -18.58 11.56 5.18
CA ASP A 114 -18.71 12.31 3.94
C ASP A 114 -17.51 12.10 3.00
N TYR A 115 -16.28 12.13 3.55
CA TYR A 115 -15.06 11.89 2.78
C TYR A 115 -15.06 10.50 2.12
N PHE A 116 -15.46 9.45 2.85
CA PHE A 116 -15.52 8.09 2.32
C PHE A 116 -16.77 7.79 1.48
N SER A 117 -17.82 8.60 1.60
CA SER A 117 -19.07 8.44 0.84
C SER A 117 -19.04 9.13 -0.51
N LYS A 118 -18.09 10.06 -0.74
CA LYS A 118 -17.82 10.60 -2.07
C LYS A 118 -17.39 9.46 -3.00
N LYS A 119 -18.23 9.13 -3.98
CA LYS A 119 -17.84 8.23 -5.07
C LYS A 119 -16.63 8.86 -5.77
N GLU A 120 -15.56 8.08 -5.97
CA GLU A 120 -14.48 8.43 -6.88
C GLU A 120 -15.09 8.59 -8.28
N GLY A 121 -15.43 9.83 -8.65
CA GLY A 121 -16.26 10.09 -9.83
C GLY A 121 -16.95 11.44 -9.81
N THR A 122 -16.19 12.50 -9.56
CA THR A 122 -16.45 13.80 -10.22
C THR A 122 -15.08 14.34 -10.64
N PRO A 123 -14.79 14.35 -11.95
CA PRO A 123 -13.67 15.10 -12.50
C PRO A 123 -14.07 16.58 -12.50
N ASP A 124 -13.45 17.37 -11.63
CA ASP A 124 -12.93 18.64 -12.16
C ASP A 124 -11.55 18.25 -12.71
N ASP A 125 -11.52 18.11 -14.03
CA ASP A 125 -10.50 17.56 -14.92
C ASP A 125 -10.30 16.05 -15.03
N ASP A 126 -10.08 15.70 -16.29
CA ASP A 126 -10.50 14.53 -17.05
C ASP A 126 -9.48 13.36 -17.00
N TYR A 127 -9.94 12.18 -17.43
CA TYR A 127 -9.20 10.93 -17.69
C TYR A 127 -8.65 10.11 -16.50
N CYS A 128 -9.54 9.40 -15.80
CA CYS A 128 -9.16 8.21 -15.03
C CYS A 128 -9.87 6.97 -15.60
N THR A 129 -9.16 6.16 -16.38
CA THR A 129 -9.64 4.82 -16.77
C THR A 129 -9.49 3.88 -15.57
N PRO A 130 -10.52 3.09 -15.20
CA PRO A 130 -10.49 2.30 -13.98
C PRO A 130 -9.68 1.01 -14.18
N LEU A 131 -8.50 0.92 -13.58
CA LEU A 131 -7.83 -0.37 -13.40
C LEU A 131 -8.10 -0.90 -11.98
N ARG A 132 -9.02 -1.87 -11.92
CA ARG A 132 -9.18 -2.92 -10.89
C ARG A 132 -9.34 -2.42 -9.44
N LYS A 133 -10.62 -2.33 -9.04
CA LYS A 133 -11.10 -2.40 -7.65
C LYS A 133 -10.25 -3.38 -6.83
N SER A 134 -9.43 -2.86 -5.94
CA SER A 134 -8.89 -3.65 -4.84
C SER A 134 -9.99 -3.78 -3.77
N ARG A 135 -10.30 -5.01 -3.36
CA ARG A 135 -11.37 -5.38 -2.40
C ARG A 135 -11.20 -4.82 -0.98
N PHE A 136 -10.27 -3.90 -0.75
CA PHE A 136 -9.86 -3.45 0.58
C PHE A 136 -10.73 -2.34 1.19
N GLY A 137 -11.61 -1.70 0.40
CA GLY A 137 -12.41 -0.56 0.87
C GLY A 137 -13.41 -0.89 1.99
N CYS A 138 -14.00 -2.10 1.99
CA CYS A 138 -15.07 -2.42 2.94
C CYS A 138 -14.57 -2.84 4.33
N SER A 139 -13.38 -3.44 4.42
CA SER A 139 -12.85 -3.94 5.71
C SER A 139 -12.15 -2.86 6.54
N LEU A 140 -11.68 -1.78 5.92
CA LEU A 140 -10.99 -0.68 6.60
C LEU A 140 -11.97 0.22 7.38
N LEU A 141 -13.15 0.50 6.81
CA LEU A 141 -14.21 1.27 7.46
C LEU A 141 -14.73 0.59 8.73
N THR A 142 -14.92 -0.73 8.71
CA THR A 142 -15.34 -1.51 9.89
C THR A 142 -14.25 -1.60 10.96
N LYS A 143 -12.97 -1.68 10.55
CA LYS A 143 -11.84 -1.71 11.48
C LYS A 143 -11.61 -0.36 12.16
N LEU A 144 -11.74 0.75 11.42
CA LEU A 144 -11.60 2.09 11.97
C LEU A 144 -12.73 2.43 12.95
N THR A 145 -13.99 2.11 12.62
CA THR A 145 -15.12 2.29 13.56
C THR A 145 -14.96 1.47 14.84
N ARG A 146 -14.41 0.25 14.75
CA ARG A 146 -14.14 -0.60 15.92
C ARG A 146 -12.97 -0.10 16.77
N ALA A 147 -11.94 0.47 16.15
CA ALA A 147 -10.82 1.10 16.86
C ALA A 147 -11.27 2.35 17.64
N PHE A 148 -12.14 3.18 17.06
CA PHE A 148 -12.70 4.34 17.75
C PHE A 148 -13.65 3.96 18.89
N ALA A 149 -14.40 2.84 18.78
CA ALA A 149 -15.23 2.34 19.87
C ALA A 149 -14.43 1.74 21.05
N SER A 150 -13.23 1.21 20.79
CA SER A 150 -12.38 0.60 21.83
C SER A 150 -11.62 1.62 22.70
N CYS A 151 -11.55 2.89 22.29
CA CYS A 151 -10.97 3.98 23.08
C CYS A 151 -11.98 4.63 24.04
N ALA A 152 -13.23 4.16 24.08
CA ALA A 152 -14.29 4.66 24.94
C ALA A 152 -14.60 3.69 26.12
N VAL A 153 -13.58 3.11 26.73
CA VAL A 153 -13.71 2.46 28.05
C VAL A 153 -13.31 3.48 29.10
N PRO A 154 -14.17 3.83 30.07
CA PRO A 154 -13.93 4.90 31.00
C PRO A 154 -12.92 4.50 32.07
N CYS A 155 -12.05 5.42 32.47
CA CYS A 155 -11.54 5.47 33.84
C CYS A 155 -12.65 6.02 34.75
#